data_AF-A0A9E7GTF4-F1
#
_entry.id   AF-A0A9E7GTF4-F1
#
_cell.length_a   1.000
_cell.length_b   1.000
_cell.length_c   1.000
_cell.angle_alpha   90.00
_cell.angle_beta   90.00
_cell.angle_gamma   90.00
#
_symmetry.space_group_name_H-M   'P 1'
#
loop_
_entity.id
_entity.type
_entity.pdbx_description
1 polymer ?
#
loop_
_entity_poly.entity_id
_entity_poly.type
_entity_poly.pdbx_seq_one_letter_code
_entity_poly.pdbx_strand_id
1 'polypeptide(L)'
;MGFEDMNECPQLCKLARHYLKTTEGCEDNIFAFFANEPNPESLYVKLVEELDKCILAYFAFHWNHATLLVSQVLSADSPKKKLKNFVMEATRKLRFERVTKDLKVTRVFSTLVEEMKAIGIESRCTDVMVPAALADRSPVLLLMGGGMGAGKSTVLKDILKEAFWSGAAANAVVVEADAFKETDVIYRAISSRGHHNDMLQTAELVHQSSTDAASSLLVTALNEGRDVIMDGTLSWEPFVQQTIAMARNVHRQRYRMGVGYKVDDDGTITENYWEPAEDDDDDEDEESKSKDRKPYRIELVGVVCDAYLAVVRGIRRAIIMGRAVRVKPQLKSHHMFANAFPRYCQLVDNARLYSTNTMGSAKLIGWKDGSSSLLVDPREISCLENVKELNENADSIYQLYPRSNTSCGSASIWNEMVMSPTRPLIQQELKAAVKAIESRGS
;
A
#
# COMPACT_ATOMS: atom_id res chain seq x y z
N MET A 1 -16.17 24.55 5.47
CA MET A 1 -17.30 24.89 6.38
C MET A 1 -17.39 26.37 6.77
N GLY A 2 -16.29 27.12 6.83
CA GLY A 2 -16.36 28.60 6.94
C GLY A 2 -16.69 29.14 8.34
N PHE A 3 -16.23 28.45 9.39
CA PHE A 3 -16.15 28.98 10.75
C PHE A 3 -14.78 29.65 10.92
N GLU A 4 -14.74 30.86 11.48
CA GLU A 4 -13.51 31.64 11.62
C GLU A 4 -12.80 31.33 12.95
N ASP A 5 -13.56 31.17 14.04
CA ASP A 5 -13.03 30.77 15.35
C ASP A 5 -13.40 29.32 15.70
N MET A 6 -12.41 28.54 16.16
CA MET A 6 -12.63 27.19 16.67
C MET A 6 -13.51 27.17 17.93
N ASN A 7 -13.55 28.27 18.68
CA ASN A 7 -14.38 28.38 19.87
C ASN A 7 -15.88 28.49 19.54
N GLU A 8 -16.24 28.81 18.29
CA GLU A 8 -17.64 28.82 17.85
C GLU A 8 -18.23 27.41 17.73
N CYS A 9 -17.38 26.38 17.57
CA CYS A 9 -17.83 25.01 17.30
C CYS A 9 -16.91 23.95 17.95
N PRO A 10 -16.79 23.95 19.29
CA PRO A 10 -15.87 23.07 20.00
C PRO A 10 -16.22 21.59 19.83
N GLN A 11 -17.50 21.21 19.76
CA GLN A 11 -17.90 19.82 19.56
C GLN A 11 -17.59 19.35 18.14
N LEU A 12 -17.87 20.16 17.12
CA LEU A 12 -17.49 19.88 15.74
C LEU A 12 -15.97 19.71 15.61
N CYS A 13 -15.18 20.57 16.26
CA CYS A 13 -13.72 20.44 16.27
C CYS A 13 -13.25 19.10 16.86
N LYS A 14 -13.91 18.63 17.93
CA LYS A 14 -13.62 17.33 18.54
C LYS A 14 -13.98 16.19 17.59
N LEU A 15 -15.17 16.23 16.98
CA LEU A 15 -15.62 15.23 16.01
C LEU A 15 -14.70 15.17 14.78
N ALA A 16 -14.31 16.32 14.23
CA ALA A 16 -13.39 16.38 13.09
C ALA A 16 -12.02 15.77 13.42
N ARG A 17 -11.48 16.00 14.63
CA ARG A 17 -10.24 15.37 15.09
C ARG A 17 -10.39 13.85 15.25
N HIS A 18 -11.50 13.40 15.84
CA HIS A 18 -11.78 11.97 16.00
C HIS A 18 -11.95 11.29 14.64
N TYR A 19 -12.61 11.95 13.68
CA TYR A 19 -12.83 11.44 12.33
C TYR A 19 -11.51 11.31 11.56
N LEU A 20 -10.64 12.33 11.64
CA LEU A 20 -9.31 12.31 11.05
C LEU A 20 -8.46 11.15 11.57
N LYS A 21 -8.56 10.84 12.87
CA LYS A 21 -7.89 9.70 13.51
C LYS A 21 -8.60 8.36 13.31
N THR A 22 -9.85 8.39 12.82
CA THR A 22 -10.73 7.22 12.74
C THR A 22 -10.82 6.52 14.11
N THR A 23 -11.08 7.32 15.15
CA THR A 23 -11.23 6.81 16.53
C THR A 23 -12.48 5.93 16.63
N GLU A 24 -12.42 4.87 17.43
CA GLU A 24 -13.56 3.97 17.65
C GLU A 24 -14.82 4.74 18.11
N GLY A 25 -15.98 4.40 17.54
CA GLY A 25 -17.26 5.08 17.79
C GLY A 25 -17.36 6.49 17.22
N CYS A 26 -16.41 6.97 16.39
CA CYS A 26 -16.47 8.32 15.84
C CYS A 26 -17.71 8.54 14.97
N GLU A 27 -18.08 7.59 14.10
CA GLU A 27 -19.24 7.72 13.23
C GLU A 27 -20.55 7.81 14.03
N ASP A 28 -20.69 6.97 15.06
CA ASP A 28 -21.83 7.03 15.99
C ASP A 28 -21.90 8.38 16.72
N ASN A 29 -20.75 8.93 17.12
CA ASN A 29 -20.69 10.24 17.75
C ASN A 29 -21.09 11.38 16.78
N ILE A 30 -20.71 11.27 15.50
CA ILE A 30 -21.14 12.23 14.46
C ILE A 30 -22.64 12.11 14.22
N PHE A 31 -23.18 10.89 14.19
CA PHE A 31 -24.62 10.68 14.05
C PHE A 31 -25.40 11.25 15.25
N ALA A 32 -24.94 10.94 16.47
CA ALA A 32 -25.53 11.43 17.72
C ALA A 32 -25.50 12.97 17.83
N PHE A 33 -24.49 13.62 17.26
CA PHE A 33 -24.39 15.08 17.22
C PHE A 33 -25.60 15.74 16.54
N PHE A 34 -26.18 15.10 15.52
CA PHE A 34 -27.35 15.61 14.82
C PHE A 34 -28.69 15.06 15.32
N ALA A 35 -28.72 14.25 16.37
CA ALA A 35 -29.91 13.47 16.78
C ALA A 35 -31.19 14.32 17.01
N ASN A 36 -31.05 15.59 17.37
CA ASN A 36 -32.16 16.51 17.63
C ASN A 36 -32.52 17.42 16.44
N GLU A 37 -31.83 17.29 15.30
CA GLU A 37 -32.08 18.08 14.11
C GLU A 37 -33.04 17.35 13.14
N PRO A 38 -33.78 18.09 12.29
CA PRO A 38 -34.58 17.48 11.24
C PRO A 38 -33.67 16.75 10.24
N ASN A 39 -34.00 15.49 9.92
CA ASN A 39 -33.26 14.62 9.00
C ASN A 39 -31.79 14.36 9.43
N PRO A 40 -31.56 13.77 10.62
CA PRO A 40 -30.20 13.54 11.16
C PRO A 40 -29.32 12.69 10.23
N GLU A 41 -29.90 11.69 9.55
CA GLU A 41 -29.19 10.83 8.58
C GLU A 41 -28.61 11.65 7.42
N SER A 42 -29.38 12.57 6.85
CA SER A 42 -28.93 13.44 5.76
C SER A 42 -27.80 14.36 6.21
N LEU A 43 -27.91 14.96 7.40
CA LEU A 43 -26.87 15.83 7.95
C LEU A 43 -25.59 15.07 8.29
N TYR A 44 -25.71 13.85 8.83
CA TYR A 44 -24.59 12.94 9.06
C TYR A 44 -23.81 12.66 7.77
N VAL A 45 -24.51 12.21 6.70
CA VAL A 45 -23.86 11.90 5.41
C VAL A 45 -23.17 13.14 4.84
N LYS A 46 -23.85 14.30 4.85
CA LYS A 46 -23.29 15.57 4.37
C LYS A 46 -22.04 15.97 5.15
N LEU A 47 -22.03 15.80 6.48
CA LEU A 47 -20.88 16.15 7.31
C LEU A 47 -19.70 15.21 7.04
N VAL A 48 -19.92 13.89 7.00
CA VAL A 48 -18.87 12.91 6.69
C VAL A 48 -18.23 13.22 5.34
N GLU A 49 -19.04 13.43 4.29
CA GLU A 49 -18.53 13.79 2.98
C GLU A 49 -17.76 15.12 2.98
N GLU A 50 -18.23 16.13 3.73
CA GLU A 50 -17.54 17.42 3.82
C GLU A 50 -16.22 17.30 4.58
N LEU A 51 -16.14 16.45 5.61
CA LEU A 51 -14.88 16.14 6.29
C LEU A 51 -13.90 15.46 5.34
N ASP A 52 -14.34 14.49 4.53
CA ASP A 52 -13.48 13.86 3.50
C ASP A 52 -13.01 14.88 2.46
N LYS A 53 -13.90 15.77 1.99
CA LYS A 53 -13.55 16.87 1.07
C LYS A 53 -12.52 17.82 1.70
N CYS A 54 -12.66 18.15 2.98
CA CYS A 54 -11.70 18.96 3.72
C CYS A 54 -10.34 18.28 3.85
N ILE A 55 -10.30 16.99 4.21
CA ILE A 55 -9.06 16.19 4.30
C ILE A 55 -8.36 16.14 2.94
N LEU A 56 -9.11 15.81 1.89
CA LEU A 56 -8.63 15.72 0.53
C LEU A 56 -8.03 17.05 0.06
N ALA A 57 -8.79 18.13 0.19
CA ALA A 57 -8.37 19.46 -0.25
C ALA A 57 -7.15 19.95 0.54
N TYR A 58 -7.14 19.76 1.85
CA TYR A 58 -6.03 20.21 2.68
C TYR A 58 -4.75 19.45 2.35
N PHE A 59 -4.79 18.11 2.33
CA PHE A 59 -3.59 17.32 2.06
C PHE A 59 -3.12 17.41 0.61
N ALA A 60 -3.96 17.78 -0.36
CA ALA A 60 -3.53 17.99 -1.74
C ALA A 60 -2.53 19.16 -1.93
N PHE A 61 -2.45 20.10 -0.98
CA PHE A 61 -1.60 21.29 -1.09
C PHE A 61 -0.42 21.36 -0.09
N HIS A 62 -0.31 20.42 0.84
CA HIS A 62 0.63 20.53 1.97
C HIS A 62 1.60 19.34 2.08
N TRP A 63 2.10 18.82 0.96
CA TRP A 63 2.93 17.61 0.96
C TRP A 63 4.27 17.80 1.68
N ASN A 64 4.89 18.97 1.57
CA ASN A 64 6.11 19.34 2.32
C ASN A 64 5.92 19.36 3.83
N HIS A 65 4.69 19.53 4.30
CA HIS A 65 4.35 19.56 5.71
C HIS A 65 3.77 18.23 6.20
N ALA A 66 3.66 17.20 5.35
CA ALA A 66 3.00 15.94 5.68
C ALA A 66 3.52 15.32 7.00
N THR A 67 4.84 15.23 7.17
CA THR A 67 5.45 14.68 8.40
C THR A 67 5.11 15.52 9.64
N LEU A 68 5.14 16.85 9.51
CA LEU A 68 4.80 17.78 10.60
C LEU A 68 3.32 17.65 10.98
N LEU A 69 2.43 17.61 9.99
CA LEU A 69 0.99 17.48 10.18
C LEU A 69 0.63 16.16 10.87
N VAL A 70 1.20 15.04 10.42
CA VAL A 70 1.01 13.73 11.05
C VAL A 70 1.47 13.77 12.51
N SER A 71 2.66 14.33 12.78
CA SER A 71 3.17 14.47 14.15
C SER A 71 2.28 15.33 15.04
N GLN A 72 1.78 16.47 14.54
CA GLN A 72 0.86 17.34 15.26
C GLN A 72 -0.44 16.63 15.64
N VAL A 73 -1.04 15.89 14.69
CA VAL A 73 -2.28 15.13 14.93
C VAL A 73 -2.06 14.04 15.98
N LEU A 74 -0.95 13.31 15.91
CA LEU A 74 -0.65 12.22 16.83
C LEU A 74 -0.23 12.71 18.23
N SER A 75 0.41 13.88 18.33
CA SER A 75 0.86 14.45 19.61
C SER A 75 -0.19 15.30 20.36
N ALA A 76 -1.31 15.62 19.71
CA ALA A 76 -2.34 16.52 20.25
C ALA A 76 -2.90 16.12 21.62
N ASP A 77 -2.90 14.82 21.96
CA ASP A 77 -3.45 14.30 23.22
C ASP A 77 -2.39 14.06 24.31
N SER A 78 -1.11 14.38 24.04
CA SER A 78 0.00 14.14 24.98
C SER A 78 0.38 15.41 25.77
N PRO A 79 0.56 15.34 27.10
CA PRO A 79 1.01 16.50 27.87
C PRO A 79 2.41 16.91 27.41
N LYS A 80 2.58 18.19 27.05
CA LYS A 80 3.82 18.79 26.51
C LYS A 80 5.02 18.65 27.47
N LYS A 81 5.65 17.48 27.54
CA LYS A 81 6.93 17.26 28.25
C LYS A 81 8.10 17.69 27.37
N LYS A 82 8.25 19.00 27.14
CA LYS A 82 9.27 19.60 26.26
C LYS A 82 10.71 19.12 26.56
N LEU A 83 11.07 19.01 27.83
CA LEU A 83 12.42 18.59 28.25
C LEU A 83 12.72 17.12 27.92
N LYS A 84 11.74 16.22 28.14
CA LYS A 84 11.88 14.80 27.80
C LYS A 84 12.05 14.62 26.29
N ASN A 85 11.28 15.35 25.49
CA ASN A 85 11.38 15.28 24.03
C ASN A 85 12.74 15.74 23.51
N PHE A 86 13.29 16.84 24.04
CA PHE A 86 14.60 17.36 23.65
C PHE A 86 15.74 16.39 23.99
N VAL A 87 15.74 15.83 25.20
CA VAL A 87 16.73 14.81 25.62
C VAL A 87 16.61 13.54 24.77
N MET A 88 15.39 13.15 24.41
CA MET A 88 15.16 11.98 23.57
C MET A 88 15.57 12.20 22.11
N GLU A 89 15.41 13.42 21.59
CA GLU A 89 15.88 13.80 20.27
C GLU A 89 17.42 13.83 20.21
N ALA A 90 18.08 14.39 21.23
CA ALA A 90 19.54 14.41 21.35
C ALA A 90 20.16 13.01 21.48
N THR A 91 19.49 12.07 22.15
CA THR A 91 19.96 10.68 22.33
C THR A 91 19.45 9.71 21.27
N ARG A 92 18.71 10.19 20.25
CA ARG A 92 18.01 9.39 19.25
C ARG A 92 18.93 8.38 18.56
N LYS A 93 20.01 8.84 17.92
CA LYS A 93 20.90 7.99 17.11
C LYS A 93 21.51 6.84 17.93
N LEU A 94 22.05 7.16 19.11
CA LEU A 94 22.66 6.17 20.02
C LEU A 94 21.63 5.12 20.50
N ARG A 95 20.38 5.53 20.74
CA ARG A 95 19.30 4.60 21.13
C ARG A 95 18.90 3.66 19.99
N PHE A 96 18.79 4.20 18.77
CA PHE A 96 18.49 3.41 17.57
C PHE A 96 19.58 2.37 17.30
N GLU A 97 20.85 2.76 17.37
CA GLU A 97 21.99 1.86 17.19
C GLU A 97 22.01 0.75 18.26
N ARG A 98 21.73 1.09 19.52
CA ARG A 98 21.66 0.11 20.62
C ARG A 98 20.54 -0.92 20.40
N VAL A 99 19.31 -0.46 20.17
CA VAL A 99 18.15 -1.36 19.96
C VAL A 99 18.38 -2.27 18.74
N THR A 100 18.96 -1.72 17.67
CA THR A 100 19.28 -2.48 16.45
C THR A 100 20.32 -3.57 16.74
N LYS A 101 21.36 -3.24 17.52
CA LYS A 101 22.41 -4.20 17.89
C LYS A 101 21.87 -5.31 18.80
N ASP A 102 21.09 -4.93 19.82
CA ASP A 102 20.57 -5.85 20.83
C ASP A 102 19.56 -6.85 20.23
N LEU A 103 18.77 -6.41 19.24
CA LEU A 103 17.72 -7.24 18.63
C LEU A 103 18.16 -7.92 17.33
N LYS A 104 19.39 -7.75 16.86
CA LYS A 104 19.85 -8.26 15.56
C LYS A 104 19.64 -9.76 15.39
N VAL A 105 20.03 -10.56 16.40
CA VAL A 105 19.89 -12.03 16.35
C VAL A 105 18.42 -12.44 16.46
N THR A 106 17.69 -11.86 17.42
CA THR A 106 16.25 -12.09 17.62
C THR A 106 15.46 -11.82 16.35
N ARG A 107 15.82 -10.76 15.61
CA ARG A 107 15.21 -10.39 14.34
C ARG A 107 15.34 -11.52 13.31
N VAL A 108 16.54 -12.06 13.11
CA VAL A 108 16.78 -13.14 12.13
C VAL A 108 15.89 -14.36 12.43
N PHE A 109 15.89 -14.83 13.68
CA PHE A 109 15.04 -15.96 14.07
C PHE A 109 13.54 -15.66 13.92
N SER A 110 13.10 -14.47 14.32
CA SER A 110 11.70 -14.06 14.18
C SER A 110 11.28 -14.01 12.72
N THR A 111 12.12 -13.47 11.83
CA THR A 111 11.84 -13.40 10.39
C THR A 111 11.72 -14.79 9.78
N LEU A 112 12.63 -15.70 10.10
CA LEU A 112 12.57 -17.09 9.64
C LEU A 112 11.29 -17.80 10.10
N VAL A 113 10.88 -17.61 11.36
CA VAL A 113 9.63 -18.18 11.88
C VAL A 113 8.41 -17.64 11.12
N GLU A 114 8.37 -16.35 10.80
CA GLU A 114 7.26 -15.78 10.02
C GLU A 114 7.26 -16.28 8.58
N GLU A 115 8.43 -16.48 7.95
CA GLU A 115 8.53 -17.13 6.64
C GLU A 115 8.01 -18.58 6.68
N MET A 116 8.40 -19.37 7.69
CA MET A 116 7.94 -20.76 7.86
C MET A 116 6.41 -20.85 8.05
N LYS A 117 5.83 -19.91 8.81
CA LYS A 117 4.37 -19.80 8.98
C LYS A 117 3.67 -19.46 7.66
N ALA A 118 4.22 -18.51 6.90
CA ALA A 118 3.65 -18.11 5.60
C ALA A 118 3.66 -19.24 4.57
N ILE A 119 4.66 -20.13 4.62
CA ILE A 119 4.74 -21.33 3.76
C ILE A 119 3.78 -22.44 4.24
N GLY A 120 3.47 -22.47 5.54
CA GLY A 120 2.61 -23.49 6.16
C GLY A 120 3.37 -24.74 6.61
N ILE A 121 4.67 -24.63 6.91
CA ILE A 121 5.51 -25.79 7.29
C ILE A 121 5.08 -26.42 8.63
N GLU A 122 4.53 -25.63 9.56
CA GLU A 122 3.98 -26.15 10.83
C GLU A 122 2.82 -27.15 10.63
N SER A 123 2.15 -27.13 9.47
CA SER A 123 0.99 -27.96 9.14
C SER A 123 1.33 -29.26 8.42
N ARG A 124 2.61 -29.65 8.25
CA ARG A 124 2.95 -30.98 7.70
C ARG A 124 2.43 -32.17 8.54
N CYS A 125 1.89 -31.91 9.74
CA CYS A 125 1.21 -32.90 10.58
C CYS A 125 -0.30 -33.07 10.32
N THR A 126 -0.91 -32.24 9.48
CA THR A 126 -2.30 -32.45 9.01
C THR A 126 -2.33 -32.21 7.51
N ASP A 127 -2.27 -33.31 6.78
CA ASP A 127 -2.44 -33.39 5.33
C ASP A 127 -3.86 -32.93 4.97
N VAL A 128 -4.08 -31.62 4.92
CA VAL A 128 -5.36 -31.04 4.47
C VAL A 128 -5.38 -31.28 2.97
N MET A 129 -6.15 -32.30 2.58
CA MET A 129 -6.35 -32.72 1.20
C MET A 129 -6.54 -31.50 0.28
N VAL A 130 -5.49 -31.11 -0.44
CA VAL A 130 -5.59 -30.10 -1.49
C VAL A 130 -6.55 -30.69 -2.53
N PRO A 131 -7.66 -30.01 -2.87
CA PRO A 131 -8.60 -30.49 -3.86
C PRO A 131 -7.86 -30.98 -5.11
N ALA A 132 -8.14 -32.21 -5.58
CA ALA A 132 -7.43 -32.83 -6.71
C ALA A 132 -7.38 -31.92 -7.97
N ALA A 133 -8.41 -31.08 -8.15
CA ALA A 133 -8.47 -30.09 -9.23
C ALA A 133 -7.39 -28.98 -9.17
N LEU A 134 -6.81 -28.70 -7.99
CA LEU A 134 -5.70 -27.76 -7.81
C LEU A 134 -4.34 -28.42 -8.08
N ALA A 135 -4.19 -29.73 -7.78
CA ALA A 135 -2.95 -30.47 -8.00
C ALA A 135 -2.67 -30.74 -9.49
N ASP A 136 -3.72 -30.88 -10.31
CA ASP A 136 -3.58 -31.21 -11.74
C ASP A 136 -3.37 -30.00 -12.67
N ARG A 137 -3.32 -28.78 -12.16
CA ARG A 137 -3.11 -27.58 -12.99
C ARG A 137 -1.72 -26.96 -12.82
N SER A 138 -1.36 -26.08 -13.76
CA SER A 138 -0.21 -25.17 -13.57
C SER A 138 -0.43 -24.26 -12.34
N PRO A 139 0.60 -24.03 -11.52
CA PRO A 139 0.53 -23.05 -10.43
C PRO A 139 0.41 -21.62 -10.99
N VAL A 140 -0.17 -20.72 -10.20
CA VAL A 140 -0.41 -19.33 -10.61
C VAL A 140 0.43 -18.37 -9.78
N LEU A 141 1.18 -17.50 -10.45
CA LEU A 141 1.83 -16.33 -9.87
C LEU A 141 1.01 -15.09 -10.21
N LEU A 142 0.34 -14.51 -9.21
CA LEU A 142 -0.37 -13.24 -9.32
C LEU A 142 0.54 -12.10 -8.86
N LEU A 143 0.97 -11.27 -9.81
CA LEU A 143 1.74 -10.06 -9.58
C LEU A 143 0.77 -8.88 -9.41
N MET A 144 0.60 -8.41 -8.18
CA MET A 144 -0.14 -7.19 -7.88
C MET A 144 0.82 -6.00 -7.92
N GLY A 145 0.59 -5.06 -8.84
CA GLY A 145 1.42 -3.88 -9.08
C GLY A 145 0.65 -2.57 -8.98
N GLY A 146 1.34 -1.49 -8.66
CA GLY A 146 0.73 -0.17 -8.49
C GLY A 146 1.44 0.63 -7.42
N GLY A 147 1.53 1.94 -7.64
CA GLY A 147 2.20 2.85 -6.72
C GLY A 147 1.65 2.78 -5.29
N MET A 148 2.43 3.24 -4.32
CA MET A 148 2.03 3.21 -2.91
C MET A 148 0.74 4.02 -2.74
N GLY A 149 -0.27 3.47 -2.06
CA GLY A 149 -1.57 4.12 -1.90
C GLY A 149 -2.51 4.04 -3.12
N ALA A 150 -2.17 3.30 -4.17
CA ALA A 150 -3.02 3.13 -5.36
C ALA A 150 -4.32 2.35 -5.11
N GLY A 151 -4.50 1.70 -3.94
CA GLY A 151 -5.70 0.91 -3.64
C GLY A 151 -5.61 -0.56 -4.05
N LYS A 152 -4.40 -1.13 -4.13
CA LYS A 152 -4.17 -2.55 -4.46
C LYS A 152 -4.98 -3.52 -3.62
N SER A 153 -5.01 -3.32 -2.30
CA SER A 153 -5.75 -4.18 -1.37
C SER A 153 -7.26 -4.19 -1.64
N THR A 154 -7.84 -3.10 -2.16
CA THR A 154 -9.25 -3.06 -2.57
C THR A 154 -9.49 -3.98 -3.77
N VAL A 155 -8.63 -3.89 -4.78
CA VAL A 155 -8.70 -4.73 -5.99
C VAL A 155 -8.46 -6.21 -5.65
N LEU A 156 -7.46 -6.48 -4.80
CA LEU A 156 -7.15 -7.85 -4.38
C LEU A 156 -8.34 -8.50 -3.67
N LYS A 157 -9.03 -7.79 -2.78
CA LYS A 157 -10.23 -8.30 -2.11
C LYS A 157 -11.32 -8.76 -3.08
N ASP A 158 -11.47 -8.09 -4.21
CA ASP A 158 -12.46 -8.47 -5.23
C ASP A 158 -11.97 -9.63 -6.09
N ILE A 159 -10.68 -9.65 -6.44
CA ILE A 159 -10.05 -10.79 -7.15
C ILE A 159 -10.15 -12.08 -6.34
N LEU A 160 -9.93 -12.01 -5.03
CA LEU A 160 -10.00 -13.17 -4.14
C LEU A 160 -11.41 -13.80 -4.05
N LYS A 161 -12.45 -13.07 -4.47
CA LYS A 161 -13.84 -13.58 -4.57
C LYS A 161 -14.11 -14.28 -5.91
N GLU A 162 -13.22 -14.14 -6.90
CA GLU A 162 -13.39 -14.79 -8.21
C GLU A 162 -13.34 -16.31 -8.07
N ALA A 163 -14.02 -17.03 -8.97
CA ALA A 163 -14.18 -18.48 -8.88
C ALA A 163 -12.85 -19.24 -8.65
N PHE A 164 -11.79 -18.83 -9.34
CA PHE A 164 -10.46 -19.42 -9.17
C PHE A 164 -9.90 -19.19 -7.75
N TRP A 165 -9.80 -17.92 -7.33
CA TRP A 165 -9.15 -17.57 -6.07
C TRP A 165 -10.00 -17.94 -4.85
N SER A 166 -11.32 -18.00 -4.96
CA SER A 166 -12.19 -18.43 -3.87
C SER A 166 -11.85 -19.83 -3.33
N GLY A 167 -11.33 -20.72 -4.19
CA GLY A 167 -10.85 -22.05 -3.81
C GLY A 167 -9.32 -22.15 -3.62
N ALA A 168 -8.53 -21.34 -4.32
CA ALA A 168 -7.07 -21.41 -4.28
C ALA A 168 -6.43 -20.55 -3.17
N ALA A 169 -7.06 -19.43 -2.80
CA ALA A 169 -6.44 -18.41 -1.95
C ALA A 169 -6.06 -18.90 -0.55
N ALA A 170 -6.80 -19.84 0.02
CA ALA A 170 -6.48 -20.42 1.33
C ALA A 170 -5.13 -21.16 1.34
N ASN A 171 -4.71 -21.66 0.18
CA ASN A 171 -3.46 -22.41 -0.01
C ASN A 171 -2.39 -21.59 -0.74
N ALA A 172 -2.69 -20.34 -1.14
CA ALA A 172 -1.75 -19.47 -1.82
C ALA A 172 -0.79 -18.81 -0.82
N VAL A 173 0.47 -18.67 -1.20
CA VAL A 173 1.46 -17.93 -0.41
C VAL A 173 1.34 -16.45 -0.77
N VAL A 174 1.00 -15.62 0.21
CA VAL A 174 0.95 -14.16 0.04
C VAL A 174 2.30 -13.57 0.42
N VAL A 175 2.95 -12.91 -0.54
CA VAL A 175 4.24 -12.24 -0.36
C VAL A 175 4.03 -10.74 -0.35
N GLU A 176 4.12 -10.14 0.85
CA GLU A 176 4.02 -8.70 1.06
C GLU A 176 5.16 -8.22 1.97
N ALA A 177 6.08 -7.41 1.44
CA ALA A 177 7.22 -6.90 2.22
C ALA A 177 6.79 -6.01 3.41
N ASP A 178 5.66 -5.29 3.28
CA ASP A 178 5.16 -4.45 4.36
C ASP A 178 4.63 -5.29 5.55
N ALA A 179 4.14 -6.52 5.34
CA ALA A 179 3.70 -7.40 6.42
C ALA A 179 4.88 -7.82 7.33
N PHE A 180 6.04 -8.10 6.74
CA PHE A 180 7.27 -8.40 7.49
C PHE A 180 7.78 -7.21 8.31
N LYS A 181 7.53 -5.97 7.86
CA LYS A 181 7.88 -4.77 8.66
C LYS A 181 7.09 -4.70 9.97
N GLU A 182 5.84 -5.15 9.95
CA GLU A 182 4.96 -5.08 11.13
C GLU A 182 5.31 -6.11 12.19
N THR A 183 5.85 -7.25 11.78
CA THR A 183 6.31 -8.32 12.67
C THR A 183 7.75 -8.12 13.11
N ASP A 184 8.52 -7.27 12.42
CA ASP A 184 9.89 -6.93 12.77
C ASP A 184 10.02 -6.40 14.22
N VAL A 185 10.82 -7.11 15.00
CA VAL A 185 11.04 -6.83 16.43
C VAL A 185 11.65 -5.44 16.69
N ILE A 186 12.48 -4.92 15.77
CA ILE A 186 13.06 -3.58 15.87
C ILE A 186 11.97 -2.54 15.58
N TYR A 187 11.16 -2.76 14.55
CA TYR A 187 10.04 -1.88 14.23
C TYR A 187 9.05 -1.78 15.39
N ARG A 188 8.65 -2.91 15.98
CA ARG A 188 7.77 -2.95 17.16
C ARG A 188 8.39 -2.30 18.39
N ALA A 189 9.67 -2.57 18.68
CA ALA A 189 10.35 -2.02 19.86
C ALA A 189 10.50 -0.50 19.81
N ILE A 190 10.63 0.09 18.62
CA ILE A 190 10.75 1.53 18.43
C ILE A 190 9.37 2.19 18.35
N SER A 191 8.42 1.60 17.62
CA SER A 191 7.06 2.15 17.46
C SER A 191 6.26 2.14 18.77
N SER A 192 6.43 1.12 19.61
CA SER A 192 5.76 1.02 20.92
C SER A 192 6.16 2.10 21.94
N ARG A 193 7.23 2.85 21.68
CA ARG A 193 7.73 3.91 22.59
C ARG A 193 7.08 5.28 22.36
N GLY A 194 6.12 5.40 21.44
CA GLY A 194 5.28 6.59 21.28
C GLY A 194 5.96 7.81 20.63
N HIS A 195 7.10 7.62 19.94
CA HIS A 195 7.81 8.70 19.25
C HIS A 195 7.41 8.79 17.78
N HIS A 196 6.29 9.47 17.52
CA HIS A 196 5.75 9.61 16.16
C HIS A 196 6.69 10.34 15.17
N ASN A 197 7.63 11.16 15.67
CA ASN A 197 8.67 11.81 14.86
C ASN A 197 9.69 10.82 14.25
N ASP A 198 9.74 9.58 14.77
CA ASP A 198 10.72 8.59 14.37
C ASP A 198 10.15 7.53 13.44
N MET A 199 8.84 7.57 13.19
CA MET A 199 8.08 6.61 12.38
C MET A 199 8.70 6.37 11.00
N LEU A 200 9.08 7.45 10.31
CA LEU A 200 9.62 7.39 8.95
C LEU A 200 11.01 6.73 8.90
N GLN A 201 11.91 7.14 9.79
CA GLN A 201 13.26 6.56 9.89
C GLN A 201 13.22 5.09 10.35
N THR A 202 12.28 4.76 11.24
CA THR A 202 12.10 3.38 11.72
C THR A 202 11.65 2.47 10.57
N ALA A 203 10.70 2.92 9.75
CA ALA A 203 10.24 2.18 8.58
C ALA A 203 11.35 1.99 7.53
N GLU A 204 12.20 3.00 7.33
CA GLU A 204 13.35 2.94 6.42
C GLU A 204 14.43 1.97 6.92
N LEU A 205 14.70 1.95 8.22
CA LEU A 205 15.69 1.07 8.83
C LEU A 205 15.37 -0.42 8.61
N VAL A 206 14.09 -0.77 8.69
CA VAL A 206 13.64 -2.16 8.53
C VAL A 206 13.29 -2.53 7.09
N HIS A 207 13.45 -1.59 6.15
CA HIS A 207 12.99 -1.81 4.78
C HIS A 207 13.76 -2.94 4.09
N GLN A 208 15.09 -2.92 4.14
CA GLN A 208 15.90 -3.89 3.42
C GLN A 208 15.63 -5.33 3.89
N SER A 209 15.66 -5.58 5.20
CA SER A 209 15.41 -6.92 5.72
C SER A 209 14.02 -7.45 5.39
N SER A 210 13.02 -6.57 5.34
CA SER A 210 11.65 -6.97 5.03
C SER A 210 11.49 -7.29 3.54
N THR A 211 12.23 -6.57 2.69
CA THR A 211 12.38 -6.89 1.27
C THR A 211 13.12 -8.21 1.07
N ASP A 212 14.18 -8.46 1.82
CA ASP A 212 14.96 -9.71 1.75
C ASP A 212 14.09 -10.90 2.20
N ALA A 213 13.34 -10.76 3.30
CA ALA A 213 12.43 -11.79 3.80
C ALA A 213 11.31 -12.13 2.81
N ALA A 214 10.69 -11.10 2.22
CA ALA A 214 9.71 -11.29 1.17
C ALA A 214 10.30 -11.97 -0.08
N SER A 215 11.55 -11.66 -0.43
CA SER A 215 12.25 -12.27 -1.57
C SER A 215 12.60 -13.74 -1.29
N SER A 216 13.02 -14.06 -0.06
CA SER A 216 13.27 -15.42 0.44
C SER A 216 11.99 -16.26 0.36
N LEU A 217 10.89 -15.74 0.90
CA LEU A 217 9.58 -16.38 0.83
C LEU A 217 9.12 -16.60 -0.61
N LEU A 218 9.31 -15.61 -1.49
CA LEU A 218 8.94 -15.68 -2.89
C LEU A 218 9.66 -16.81 -3.64
N VAL A 219 11.00 -16.85 -3.59
CA VAL A 219 11.76 -17.87 -4.31
C VAL A 219 11.46 -19.26 -3.76
N THR A 220 11.29 -19.39 -2.45
CA THR A 220 10.92 -20.66 -1.81
C THR A 220 9.56 -21.13 -2.29
N ALA A 221 8.53 -20.28 -2.24
CA ALA A 221 7.19 -20.63 -2.68
C ALA A 221 7.14 -20.98 -4.17
N LEU A 222 7.89 -20.25 -5.00
CA LEU A 222 7.95 -20.49 -6.44
C LEU A 222 8.62 -21.82 -6.77
N ASN A 223 9.76 -22.13 -6.15
CA ASN A 223 10.41 -23.43 -6.26
C ASN A 223 9.43 -24.55 -5.88
N GLU A 224 8.69 -24.41 -4.77
CA GLU A 224 7.74 -25.42 -4.31
C GLU A 224 6.45 -25.55 -5.14
N GLY A 225 6.33 -24.82 -6.27
CA GLY A 225 5.17 -24.95 -7.16
C GLY A 225 3.85 -24.45 -6.53
N ARG A 226 3.92 -23.56 -5.54
CA ARG A 226 2.74 -23.02 -4.84
C ARG A 226 2.08 -21.92 -5.67
N ASP A 227 0.77 -21.74 -5.52
CA ASP A 227 0.18 -20.48 -5.96
C ASP A 227 0.74 -19.33 -5.13
N VAL A 228 1.13 -18.25 -5.78
CA VAL A 228 1.76 -17.10 -5.12
C VAL A 228 0.99 -15.83 -5.48
N ILE A 229 0.70 -15.02 -4.47
CA ILE A 229 0.20 -13.66 -4.63
C ILE A 229 1.30 -12.73 -4.15
N MET A 230 1.94 -12.03 -5.08
CA MET A 230 2.99 -11.06 -4.76
C MET A 230 2.40 -9.65 -4.76
N ASP A 231 2.26 -9.05 -3.58
CA ASP A 231 1.84 -7.66 -3.42
C ASP A 231 3.06 -6.73 -3.33
N GLY A 232 3.32 -6.02 -4.42
CA GLY A 232 4.42 -5.09 -4.53
C GLY A 232 4.01 -3.79 -5.24
N THR A 233 4.94 -2.83 -5.29
CA THR A 233 4.73 -1.68 -6.18
C THR A 233 5.00 -2.02 -7.63
N LEU A 234 5.85 -3.04 -7.87
CA LEU A 234 6.40 -3.41 -9.18
C LEU A 234 7.05 -2.23 -9.92
N SER A 235 7.57 -1.26 -9.16
CA SER A 235 8.17 -0.04 -9.70
C SER A 235 9.60 -0.24 -10.21
N TRP A 236 10.28 -1.29 -9.78
CA TRP A 236 11.67 -1.56 -10.16
C TRP A 236 11.72 -2.65 -11.23
N GLU A 237 11.86 -2.23 -12.48
CA GLU A 237 11.69 -3.10 -13.64
C GLU A 237 12.65 -4.30 -13.71
N PRO A 238 13.96 -4.16 -13.49
CA PRO A 238 14.88 -5.29 -13.56
C PRO A 238 14.48 -6.43 -12.61
N PHE A 239 14.05 -6.09 -11.39
CA PHE A 239 13.57 -7.08 -10.42
C PHE A 239 12.34 -7.83 -10.91
N VAL A 240 11.34 -7.14 -11.47
CA VAL A 240 10.12 -7.78 -11.98
C VAL A 240 10.43 -8.67 -13.18
N GLN A 241 11.26 -8.20 -14.12
CA GLN A 241 11.65 -8.98 -15.29
C GLN A 241 12.40 -10.27 -14.89
N GLN A 242 13.39 -10.15 -14.00
CA GLN A 242 14.12 -11.31 -13.48
C GLN A 242 13.20 -12.26 -12.71
N THR A 243 12.24 -11.74 -11.95
CA THR A 243 11.24 -12.56 -11.22
C THR A 243 10.34 -13.33 -12.17
N ILE A 244 9.86 -12.69 -13.24
CA ILE A 244 9.07 -13.37 -14.28
C ILE A 244 9.92 -14.45 -14.96
N ALA A 245 11.18 -14.15 -15.32
CA ALA A 245 12.08 -15.11 -15.94
C ALA A 245 12.34 -16.32 -15.02
N MET A 246 12.58 -16.09 -13.73
CA MET A 246 12.70 -17.14 -12.72
C MET A 246 11.42 -17.98 -12.66
N ALA A 247 10.25 -17.36 -12.47
CA ALA A 247 8.97 -18.07 -12.37
C ALA A 247 8.63 -18.92 -13.62
N ARG A 248 9.10 -18.50 -14.80
CA ARG A 248 8.98 -19.32 -16.03
C ARG A 248 9.90 -20.54 -16.02
N ASN A 249 11.02 -20.49 -15.30
CA ASN A 249 12.06 -21.53 -15.31
C ASN A 249 12.09 -22.42 -14.06
N VAL A 250 11.45 -22.05 -12.95
CA VAL A 250 11.46 -22.84 -11.69
C VAL A 250 10.95 -24.29 -11.84
N HIS A 251 10.19 -24.57 -12.90
CA HIS A 251 9.74 -25.93 -13.22
C HIS A 251 10.87 -26.83 -13.77
N ARG A 252 11.99 -26.23 -14.22
CA ARG A 252 13.14 -26.94 -14.80
C ARG A 252 14.34 -27.01 -13.86
N GLN A 253 14.54 -25.97 -13.05
CA GLN A 253 15.68 -25.85 -12.14
C GLN A 253 15.26 -25.00 -10.94
N ARG A 254 15.86 -25.24 -9.77
CA ARG A 254 15.63 -24.43 -8.58
C ARG A 254 16.41 -23.12 -8.63
N TYR A 255 15.93 -22.13 -7.91
CA TYR A 255 16.57 -20.83 -7.75
C TYR A 255 16.80 -20.49 -6.28
N ARG A 256 17.75 -19.58 -6.04
CA ARG A 256 18.00 -18.95 -4.75
C ARG A 256 18.11 -17.44 -4.92
N MET A 257 18.07 -16.70 -3.81
CA MET A 257 18.30 -15.26 -3.83
C MET A 257 19.72 -14.96 -4.33
N GLY A 258 19.81 -14.08 -5.33
CA GLY A 258 21.06 -13.47 -5.75
C GLY A 258 21.48 -12.32 -4.83
N VAL A 259 22.56 -11.63 -5.21
CA VAL A 259 23.12 -10.51 -4.43
C VAL A 259 22.26 -9.24 -4.40
N GLY A 260 21.20 -9.20 -5.21
CA GLY A 260 20.30 -8.05 -5.38
C GLY A 260 20.95 -6.93 -6.18
N TYR A 261 20.56 -5.69 -5.86
CA TYR A 261 21.19 -4.49 -6.41
C TYR A 261 22.30 -4.03 -5.47
N LYS A 262 23.54 -3.96 -5.98
CA LYS A 262 24.72 -3.46 -5.27
C LYS A 262 25.49 -2.48 -6.14
N VAL A 263 26.02 -1.45 -5.49
CA VAL A 263 26.98 -0.52 -6.06
C VAL A 263 28.25 -0.65 -5.25
N ASP A 264 29.33 -1.08 -5.91
CA ASP A 264 30.65 -1.22 -5.29
C ASP A 264 31.35 0.14 -5.16
N ASP A 265 32.42 0.20 -4.35
CA ASP A 265 33.15 1.44 -4.05
C ASP A 265 33.76 2.11 -5.30
N ASP A 266 34.02 1.33 -6.34
CA ASP A 266 34.51 1.78 -7.65
C ASP A 266 33.38 2.28 -8.58
N GLY A 267 32.13 2.19 -8.14
CA GLY A 267 30.94 2.56 -8.90
C GLY A 267 30.38 1.44 -9.78
N THR A 268 30.97 0.24 -9.75
CA THR A 268 30.46 -0.92 -10.49
C THR A 268 29.08 -1.31 -9.95
N ILE A 269 28.11 -1.49 -10.85
CA ILE A 269 26.73 -1.87 -10.50
C ILE A 269 26.55 -3.36 -10.79
N THR A 270 26.23 -4.14 -9.75
CA THR A 270 25.78 -5.52 -9.87
C THR A 270 24.29 -5.58 -9.58
N GLU A 271 23.50 -6.12 -10.50
CA GLU A 271 22.05 -6.25 -10.34
C GLU A 271 21.58 -7.67 -10.71
N ASN A 272 21.55 -8.54 -9.72
CA ASN A 272 21.15 -9.93 -9.87
C ASN A 272 20.30 -10.40 -8.69
N TYR A 273 19.00 -10.58 -8.91
CA TYR A 273 18.05 -10.90 -7.85
C TYR A 273 17.87 -12.40 -7.63
N TRP A 274 18.08 -13.21 -8.68
CA TRP A 274 17.82 -14.66 -8.65
C TRP A 274 18.94 -15.42 -9.33
N GLU A 275 19.50 -16.39 -8.64
CA GLU A 275 20.56 -17.27 -9.16
C GLU A 275 20.01 -18.69 -9.23
N PRO A 276 20.36 -19.48 -10.27
CA PRO A 276 20.15 -20.92 -10.22
C PRO A 276 20.79 -21.48 -8.94
N ALA A 277 20.06 -22.35 -8.25
CA ALA A 277 20.66 -23.18 -7.23
C ALA A 277 21.38 -24.32 -7.95
N GLU A 278 22.63 -24.59 -7.58
CA GLU A 278 23.28 -25.84 -8.01
C GLU A 278 22.47 -26.99 -7.42
N ASP A 279 22.14 -27.98 -8.25
CA ASP A 279 21.50 -29.19 -7.76
C ASP A 279 22.54 -29.86 -6.84
N ASP A 280 22.22 -29.96 -5.55
CA ASP A 280 23.00 -30.84 -4.67
C ASP A 280 22.74 -32.26 -5.17
N ASP A 281 23.66 -32.78 -6.00
CA ASP A 281 23.65 -34.09 -6.69
C ASP A 281 23.48 -35.32 -5.77
N ASP A 282 23.16 -35.13 -4.49
CA ASP A 282 23.03 -36.18 -3.47
C ASP A 282 21.57 -36.64 -3.23
N ASP A 283 20.56 -35.98 -3.80
CA ASP A 283 19.15 -36.38 -3.68
C ASP A 283 18.63 -37.05 -4.97
N GLU A 284 18.75 -38.39 -5.07
CA GLU A 284 18.18 -39.24 -6.15
C GLU A 284 16.66 -39.00 -6.40
N ASP A 285 15.98 -38.29 -5.48
CA ASP A 285 14.57 -37.89 -5.57
C ASP A 285 14.30 -36.62 -6.41
N GLU A 286 15.27 -35.71 -6.64
CA GLU A 286 15.04 -34.42 -7.35
C GLU A 286 14.88 -34.60 -8.87
N GLU A 287 15.57 -35.56 -9.51
CA GLU A 287 15.38 -35.88 -10.94
C GLU A 287 13.97 -36.43 -11.25
N SER A 288 13.32 -37.06 -10.26
CA SER A 288 11.94 -37.56 -10.40
C SER A 288 10.91 -36.44 -10.18
N LYS A 289 11.14 -35.55 -9.20
CA LYS A 289 10.25 -34.41 -8.88
C LYS A 289 10.26 -33.30 -9.93
N SER A 290 11.39 -33.06 -10.60
CA SER A 290 11.49 -32.05 -11.66
C SER A 290 10.63 -32.38 -12.88
N LYS A 291 10.40 -33.67 -13.18
CA LYS A 291 9.58 -34.12 -14.33
C LYS A 291 8.08 -33.84 -14.18
N ASP A 292 7.60 -33.69 -12.95
CA ASP A 292 6.18 -33.45 -12.65
C ASP A 292 5.83 -31.97 -12.42
N ARG A 293 6.84 -31.09 -12.28
CA ARG A 293 6.62 -29.66 -12.07
C ARG A 293 6.06 -28.99 -13.32
N LYS A 294 4.90 -28.35 -13.17
CA LYS A 294 4.26 -27.60 -14.25
C LYS A 294 4.77 -26.16 -14.30
N PRO A 295 4.90 -25.56 -15.51
CA PRO A 295 5.27 -24.15 -15.63
C PRO A 295 4.18 -23.25 -15.04
N TYR A 296 4.59 -22.13 -14.45
CA TYR A 296 3.67 -21.14 -13.89
C TYR A 296 2.87 -20.43 -14.98
N ARG A 297 1.58 -20.25 -14.71
CA ARG A 297 0.77 -19.20 -15.32
C ARG A 297 0.99 -17.91 -14.54
N ILE A 298 1.35 -16.83 -15.22
CA ILE A 298 1.67 -15.55 -14.61
C ILE A 298 0.56 -14.54 -14.96
N GLU A 299 -0.07 -14.00 -13.93
CA GLU A 299 -1.12 -13.00 -14.03
C GLU A 299 -0.62 -11.67 -13.46
N LEU A 300 -0.77 -10.58 -14.20
CA LEU A 300 -0.46 -9.23 -13.75
C LEU A 300 -1.75 -8.47 -13.45
N VAL A 301 -1.82 -7.84 -12.29
CA VAL A 301 -2.88 -6.90 -11.94
C VAL A 301 -2.24 -5.58 -11.59
N GLY A 302 -2.36 -4.62 -12.50
CA GLY A 302 -1.98 -3.24 -12.27
C GLY A 302 -3.11 -2.45 -11.64
N VAL A 303 -2.77 -1.58 -10.70
CA VAL A 303 -3.70 -0.64 -10.07
C VAL A 303 -3.13 0.77 -10.20
N VAL A 304 -3.89 1.64 -10.85
CA VAL A 304 -3.55 3.05 -11.05
C VAL A 304 -4.60 3.94 -10.39
N CYS A 305 -4.16 5.09 -9.91
CA CYS A 305 -5.03 6.18 -9.54
C CYS A 305 -4.33 7.51 -9.79
N ASP A 306 -5.06 8.61 -9.66
CA ASP A 306 -4.46 9.93 -9.60
C ASP A 306 -3.47 9.98 -8.43
N ALA A 307 -2.26 10.48 -8.69
CA ALA A 307 -1.18 10.40 -7.73
C ALA A 307 -1.46 11.26 -6.49
N TYR A 308 -2.21 12.37 -6.60
CA TYR A 308 -2.57 13.15 -5.41
C TYR A 308 -3.46 12.35 -4.45
N LEU A 309 -4.38 11.51 -4.97
CA LEU A 309 -5.24 10.65 -4.14
C LEU A 309 -4.39 9.65 -3.36
N ALA A 310 -3.40 9.05 -4.03
CA ALA A 310 -2.47 8.15 -3.37
C ALA A 310 -1.70 8.86 -2.25
N VAL A 311 -1.24 10.09 -2.45
CA VAL A 311 -0.55 10.88 -1.42
C VAL A 311 -1.48 11.15 -0.24
N VAL A 312 -2.72 11.61 -0.48
CA VAL A 312 -3.71 11.83 0.59
C VAL A 312 -3.99 10.53 1.36
N ARG A 313 -4.17 9.41 0.66
CA ARG A 313 -4.33 8.08 1.28
C ARG A 313 -3.11 7.69 2.12
N GLY A 314 -1.91 8.00 1.63
CA GLY A 314 -0.64 7.76 2.35
C GLY A 314 -0.56 8.56 3.66
N ILE A 315 -0.94 9.84 3.64
CA ILE A 315 -0.98 10.71 4.82
C ILE A 315 -2.05 10.22 5.80
N ARG A 316 -3.27 9.94 5.32
CA ARG A 316 -4.37 9.40 6.15
C ARG A 316 -3.97 8.07 6.81
N ARG A 317 -3.30 7.19 6.06
CA ARG A 317 -2.74 5.94 6.57
C ARG A 317 -1.67 6.16 7.65
N ALA A 318 -0.83 7.18 7.52
CA ALA A 318 0.15 7.52 8.54
C ALA A 318 -0.51 7.96 9.86
N ILE A 319 -1.63 8.69 9.77
CA ILE A 319 -2.41 9.12 10.93
C ILE A 319 -3.11 7.94 11.61
N ILE A 320 -3.79 7.08 10.84
CA ILE A 320 -4.63 6.00 11.38
C ILE A 320 -3.77 4.81 11.84
N MET A 321 -2.83 4.38 11.00
CA MET A 321 -2.09 3.12 11.19
C MET A 321 -0.64 3.34 11.63
N GLY A 322 -0.18 4.58 11.77
CA GLY A 322 1.21 4.87 12.09
C GLY A 322 2.20 4.46 10.99
N ARG A 323 1.76 4.39 9.73
CA ARG A 323 2.60 4.03 8.57
C ARG A 323 2.81 5.21 7.63
N ALA A 324 3.87 5.96 7.88
CA ALA A 324 4.28 7.07 7.04
C ALA A 324 5.10 6.61 5.83
N VAL A 325 4.87 7.28 4.70
CA VAL A 325 5.64 7.15 3.47
C VAL A 325 6.02 8.57 3.04
N ARG A 326 7.27 8.78 2.61
CA ARG A 326 7.65 10.08 2.05
C ARG A 326 6.96 10.28 0.70
N VAL A 327 6.46 11.50 0.47
CA VAL A 327 5.71 11.82 -0.75
C VAL A 327 6.51 11.58 -2.02
N LYS A 328 7.76 12.04 -2.10
CA LYS A 328 8.61 11.86 -3.30
C LYS A 328 8.81 10.38 -3.68
N PRO A 329 9.29 9.47 -2.80
CA PRO A 329 9.32 8.03 -3.08
C PRO A 329 7.97 7.43 -3.47
N GLN A 330 6.87 7.91 -2.86
CA GLN A 330 5.53 7.49 -3.24
C GLN A 330 5.21 7.90 -4.69
N LEU A 331 5.40 9.16 -5.07
CA LEU A 331 5.20 9.65 -6.45
C LEU A 331 6.10 8.90 -7.45
N LYS A 332 7.37 8.72 -7.11
CA LYS A 332 8.32 7.94 -7.89
C LYS A 332 7.86 6.49 -8.12
N SER A 333 7.25 5.85 -7.11
CA SER A 333 6.71 4.49 -7.26
C SER A 333 5.58 4.42 -8.30
N HIS A 334 4.71 5.43 -8.34
CA HIS A 334 3.64 5.54 -9.35
C HIS A 334 4.22 5.78 -10.73
N HIS A 335 5.14 6.74 -10.85
CA HIS A 335 5.79 7.10 -12.12
C HIS A 335 6.52 5.91 -12.76
N MET A 336 7.36 5.21 -11.99
CA MET A 336 8.12 4.08 -12.51
C MET A 336 7.21 2.88 -12.86
N PHE A 337 6.19 2.58 -12.03
CA PHE A 337 5.23 1.52 -12.32
C PHE A 337 4.45 1.80 -13.62
N ALA A 338 3.93 3.02 -13.78
CA ALA A 338 3.15 3.40 -14.96
C ALA A 338 3.97 3.30 -16.25
N ASN A 339 5.26 3.63 -16.19
CA ASN A 339 6.19 3.49 -17.33
C ASN A 339 6.51 2.03 -17.66
N ALA A 340 6.65 1.16 -16.66
CA ALA A 340 7.01 -0.24 -16.86
C ALA A 340 5.82 -1.15 -17.20
N PHE A 341 4.60 -0.79 -16.78
CA PHE A 341 3.39 -1.61 -16.93
C PHE A 341 3.16 -2.15 -18.36
N PRO A 342 3.30 -1.34 -19.44
CA PRO A 342 3.14 -1.86 -20.80
C PRO A 342 4.15 -2.96 -21.17
N ARG A 343 5.40 -2.87 -20.68
CA ARG A 343 6.44 -3.88 -20.89
C ARG A 343 6.11 -5.15 -20.11
N TYR A 344 5.65 -5.03 -18.87
CA TYR A 344 5.22 -6.19 -18.09
C TYR A 344 4.08 -6.95 -18.76
N CYS A 345 3.12 -6.25 -19.38
CA CYS A 345 2.03 -6.88 -20.12
C CYS A 345 2.51 -7.82 -21.24
N GLN A 346 3.71 -7.59 -21.80
CA GLN A 346 4.28 -8.44 -22.84
C GLN A 346 4.91 -9.73 -22.29
N LEU A 347 5.25 -9.76 -21.00
CA LEU A 347 6.00 -10.86 -20.35
C LEU A 347 5.09 -11.87 -19.64
N VAL A 348 3.86 -11.47 -19.32
CA VAL A 348 2.89 -12.27 -18.56
C VAL A 348 1.82 -12.88 -19.46
N ASP A 349 1.12 -13.91 -18.96
CA ASP A 349 0.04 -14.55 -19.72
C ASP A 349 -1.18 -13.64 -19.77
N ASN A 350 -1.63 -13.19 -18.60
CA ASN A 350 -2.82 -12.34 -18.48
C ASN A 350 -2.46 -11.03 -17.78
N ALA A 351 -3.08 -9.93 -18.18
CA ALA A 351 -2.92 -8.66 -17.52
C ALA A 351 -4.27 -7.96 -17.34
N ARG A 352 -4.47 -7.34 -16.18
CA ARG A 352 -5.63 -6.50 -15.88
C ARG A 352 -5.13 -5.17 -15.32
N LEU A 353 -5.74 -4.07 -15.72
CA LEU A 353 -5.46 -2.73 -15.20
C LEU A 353 -6.73 -2.16 -14.59
N TYR A 354 -6.66 -1.79 -13.32
CA TYR A 354 -7.76 -1.19 -12.58
C TYR A 354 -7.47 0.26 -12.23
N SER A 355 -8.51 1.10 -12.32
CA SER A 355 -8.52 2.46 -11.79
C SER A 355 -9.23 2.52 -10.45
N THR A 356 -8.65 3.22 -9.48
CA THR A 356 -9.31 3.53 -8.18
C THR A 356 -9.59 5.02 -8.01
N ASN A 357 -9.87 5.71 -9.13
CA ASN A 357 -10.26 7.13 -9.17
C ASN A 357 -11.74 7.37 -8.86
N THR A 358 -12.47 6.38 -8.37
CA THR A 358 -13.86 6.53 -7.94
C THR A 358 -13.98 6.20 -6.46
N MET A 359 -14.90 6.88 -5.77
CA MET A 359 -15.33 6.51 -4.42
C MET A 359 -16.19 5.25 -4.55
N GLY A 360 -15.59 4.06 -4.43
CA GLY A 360 -16.31 2.79 -4.57
C GLY A 360 -15.42 1.65 -5.05
N SER A 361 -16.02 0.73 -5.82
CA SER A 361 -15.30 -0.41 -6.42
C SER A 361 -14.33 0.04 -7.50
N ALA A 362 -13.18 -0.63 -7.57
CA ALA A 362 -12.21 -0.38 -8.63
C ALA A 362 -12.80 -0.67 -10.01
N LYS A 363 -12.50 0.18 -10.99
CA LYS A 363 -12.98 0.04 -12.36
C LYS A 363 -11.93 -0.68 -13.21
N LEU A 364 -12.28 -1.76 -13.89
CA LEU A 364 -11.40 -2.38 -14.90
C LEU A 364 -11.30 -1.46 -16.11
N ILE A 365 -10.08 -1.03 -16.45
CA ILE A 365 -9.80 -0.08 -17.53
C ILE A 365 -8.85 -0.64 -18.58
N GLY A 366 -8.25 -1.80 -18.33
CA GLY A 366 -7.46 -2.53 -19.32
C GLY A 366 -7.44 -4.03 -19.05
N TRP A 367 -7.40 -4.82 -20.10
CA TRP A 367 -7.40 -6.28 -20.01
C TRP A 367 -6.65 -6.90 -21.19
N LYS A 368 -5.89 -7.95 -20.89
CA LYS A 368 -5.17 -8.82 -21.83
C LYS A 368 -5.44 -10.27 -21.45
N ASP A 369 -5.72 -11.09 -22.45
CA ASP A 369 -5.85 -12.55 -22.29
C ASP A 369 -4.90 -13.26 -23.25
N GLY A 370 -4.02 -14.09 -22.71
CA GLY A 370 -3.01 -14.84 -23.45
C GLY A 370 -2.09 -13.97 -24.32
N SER A 371 -2.09 -14.21 -25.63
CA SER A 371 -1.19 -13.52 -26.58
C SER A 371 -1.77 -12.22 -27.16
N SER A 372 -2.95 -11.78 -26.71
CA SER A 372 -3.55 -10.55 -27.21
C SER A 372 -2.73 -9.32 -26.84
N SER A 373 -2.95 -8.21 -27.55
CA SER A 373 -2.56 -6.89 -27.05
C SER A 373 -3.44 -6.50 -25.86
N LEU A 374 -2.97 -5.53 -25.06
CA LEU A 374 -3.76 -4.95 -23.98
C LEU A 374 -4.90 -4.11 -24.57
N LEU A 375 -6.14 -4.53 -24.36
CA LEU A 375 -7.33 -3.78 -24.69
C LEU A 375 -7.62 -2.79 -23.55
N VAL A 376 -7.92 -1.54 -23.88
CA VAL A 376 -8.07 -0.45 -22.89
C VAL A 376 -9.37 0.33 -23.10
N ASP A 377 -9.96 0.84 -22.02
CA ASP A 377 -11.04 1.84 -22.11
C ASP A 377 -10.42 3.19 -22.52
N PRO A 378 -10.69 3.71 -23.74
CA PRO A 378 -10.06 4.94 -24.22
C PRO A 378 -10.37 6.17 -23.36
N ARG A 379 -11.47 6.14 -22.59
CA ARG A 379 -11.86 7.26 -21.71
C ARG A 379 -11.07 7.28 -20.40
N GLU A 380 -10.59 6.13 -19.94
CA GLU A 380 -9.96 5.99 -18.63
C GLU A 380 -8.46 5.76 -18.70
N ILE A 381 -7.94 5.25 -19.82
CA ILE A 381 -6.51 4.95 -19.98
C ILE A 381 -5.63 6.20 -19.85
N SER A 382 -6.19 7.38 -20.11
CA SER A 382 -5.51 8.67 -19.92
C SER A 382 -4.97 8.84 -18.51
N CYS A 383 -5.52 8.15 -17.50
CA CYS A 383 -4.96 8.22 -16.18
C CYS A 383 -3.57 7.55 -16.08
N LEU A 384 -3.38 6.39 -16.71
CA LEU A 384 -2.06 5.76 -16.79
C LEU A 384 -1.06 6.68 -17.50
N GLU A 385 -1.47 7.29 -18.62
CA GLU A 385 -0.61 8.19 -19.39
C GLU A 385 -0.24 9.47 -18.61
N ASN A 386 -1.17 10.05 -17.85
CA ASN A 386 -0.86 11.21 -17.02
C ASN A 386 0.14 10.85 -15.91
N VAL A 387 -0.01 9.69 -15.28
CA VAL A 387 0.90 9.22 -14.21
C VAL A 387 2.32 8.96 -14.76
N LYS A 388 2.48 8.60 -16.04
CA LYS A 388 3.80 8.50 -16.68
C LYS A 388 4.53 9.84 -16.79
N GLU A 389 3.82 10.96 -16.78
CA GLU A 389 4.38 12.31 -16.94
C GLU A 389 4.38 13.11 -15.64
N LEU A 390 4.14 12.45 -14.50
CA LEU A 390 4.05 13.15 -13.22
C LEU A 390 5.40 13.75 -12.78
N ASN A 391 5.34 14.87 -12.09
CA ASN A 391 6.49 15.47 -11.44
C ASN A 391 6.72 14.83 -10.06
N GLU A 392 7.77 14.01 -9.94
CA GLU A 392 8.13 13.33 -8.69
C GLU A 392 8.52 14.27 -7.54
N ASN A 393 8.88 15.53 -7.88
CA ASN A 393 9.26 16.57 -6.92
C ASN A 393 8.12 17.56 -6.66
N ALA A 394 6.90 17.24 -7.07
CA ALA A 394 5.75 18.06 -6.77
C ALA A 394 5.51 18.12 -5.25
N ASP A 395 5.12 19.31 -4.77
CA ASP A 395 4.77 19.54 -3.37
C ASP A 395 3.27 19.80 -3.16
N SER A 396 2.52 19.80 -4.26
CA SER A 396 1.07 19.94 -4.30
C SER A 396 0.50 19.44 -5.62
N ILE A 397 -0.83 19.28 -5.65
CA ILE A 397 -1.59 18.93 -6.86
C ILE A 397 -1.33 19.87 -8.05
N TYR A 398 -1.01 21.15 -7.84
CA TYR A 398 -0.75 22.10 -8.94
C TYR A 398 0.56 21.84 -9.67
N GLN A 399 1.54 21.25 -9.00
CA GLN A 399 2.85 20.95 -9.57
C GLN A 399 2.93 19.51 -10.10
N LEU A 400 1.87 18.72 -9.91
CA LEU A 400 1.89 17.28 -10.11
C LEU A 400 2.00 16.90 -11.58
N TYR A 401 1.31 17.61 -12.47
CA TYR A 401 1.29 17.34 -13.90
C TYR A 401 1.77 18.58 -14.70
N PRO A 402 2.54 18.39 -15.79
CA PRO A 402 3.14 19.48 -16.57
C PRO A 402 2.13 20.35 -17.35
N ARG A 403 0.87 19.91 -17.48
CA ARG A 403 -0.24 20.67 -18.08
C ARG A 403 -1.22 21.07 -16.98
N SER A 404 -1.91 22.20 -17.11
CA SER A 404 -2.94 22.69 -16.17
C SER A 404 -4.15 21.75 -15.97
N ASN A 405 -4.13 20.55 -16.55
CA ASN A 405 -5.02 19.46 -16.19
C ASN A 405 -4.59 18.87 -14.86
N THR A 406 -5.22 19.31 -13.78
CA THR A 406 -5.15 18.70 -12.44
C THR A 406 -5.94 17.38 -12.35
N SER A 407 -6.21 16.71 -13.49
CA SER A 407 -7.12 15.57 -13.57
C SER A 407 -6.51 14.38 -14.32
N CYS A 408 -6.73 13.19 -13.77
CA CYS A 408 -6.36 11.89 -14.31
C CYS A 408 -7.63 11.11 -14.71
N GLY A 409 -7.95 11.02 -16.01
CA GLY A 409 -9.14 10.28 -16.49
C GLY A 409 -10.33 11.15 -16.92
N SER A 410 -11.46 10.49 -17.21
CA SER A 410 -12.70 11.14 -17.67
C SER A 410 -13.47 11.88 -16.56
N ALA A 411 -13.17 11.57 -15.30
CA ALA A 411 -13.75 12.14 -14.09
C ALA A 411 -12.63 12.47 -13.09
N SER A 412 -12.49 13.75 -12.73
CA SER A 412 -11.59 14.15 -11.65
C SER A 412 -12.36 14.16 -10.34
N ILE A 413 -11.99 13.31 -9.38
CA ILE A 413 -12.51 13.39 -8.00
C ILE A 413 -12.39 14.82 -7.46
N TRP A 414 -11.33 15.55 -7.85
CA TRP A 414 -11.14 16.92 -7.45
C TRP A 414 -12.29 17.82 -7.92
N ASN A 415 -12.69 17.68 -9.19
CA ASN A 415 -13.76 18.49 -9.76
C ASN A 415 -15.13 18.04 -9.24
N GLU A 416 -15.35 16.73 -9.12
CA GLU A 416 -16.62 16.16 -8.67
C GLU A 416 -16.90 16.39 -7.19
N MET A 417 -15.88 16.31 -6.33
CA MET A 417 -16.04 16.43 -4.88
C MET A 417 -15.64 17.81 -4.36
N VAL A 418 -14.43 18.29 -4.68
CA VAL A 418 -13.87 19.49 -4.05
C VAL A 418 -14.43 20.76 -4.69
N MET A 419 -14.49 20.80 -6.02
CA MET A 419 -15.00 21.93 -6.82
C MET A 419 -16.49 21.78 -7.17
N SER A 420 -17.21 20.88 -6.50
CA SER A 420 -18.62 20.62 -6.78
C SER A 420 -19.46 21.89 -6.62
N PRO A 421 -20.31 22.26 -7.61
CA PRO A 421 -21.12 23.47 -7.55
C PRO A 421 -22.19 23.42 -6.44
N THR A 422 -22.55 22.23 -5.96
CA THR A 422 -23.51 22.06 -4.86
C THR A 422 -22.87 22.18 -3.48
N ARG A 423 -21.53 22.12 -3.40
CA ARG A 423 -20.80 22.14 -2.12
C ARG A 423 -21.08 23.40 -1.27
N PRO A 424 -21.16 24.62 -1.82
CA PRO A 424 -21.48 25.81 -1.01
C PRO A 424 -22.85 25.72 -0.33
N LEU A 425 -23.87 25.16 -1.00
CA LEU A 425 -25.21 24.97 -0.43
C LEU A 425 -25.17 23.96 0.72
N ILE A 426 -24.48 22.84 0.54
CA ILE A 426 -24.29 21.81 1.58
C ILE A 426 -23.56 22.42 2.79
N GLN A 427 -22.50 23.20 2.57
CA GLN A 427 -21.77 23.88 3.64
C GLN A 427 -22.64 24.88 4.40
N GLN A 428 -23.53 25.60 3.70
CA GLN A 428 -24.45 26.55 4.34
C GLN A 428 -25.46 25.82 5.25
N GLU A 429 -26.03 24.71 4.77
CA GLU A 429 -26.93 23.86 5.55
C GLU A 429 -26.25 23.28 6.79
N LEU A 430 -25.06 22.67 6.61
CA LEU A 430 -24.26 22.16 7.72
C LEU A 430 -23.90 23.25 8.72
N LYS A 431 -23.51 24.45 8.23
CA LYS A 431 -23.16 25.58 9.09
C LYS A 431 -24.35 26.04 9.93
N ALA A 432 -25.55 26.06 9.37
CA ALA A 432 -26.76 26.42 10.11
C ALA A 432 -27.08 25.39 11.21
N ALA A 433 -27.06 24.10 10.88
CA ALA A 433 -27.32 23.01 11.83
C ALA A 433 -26.29 22.98 12.97
N VAL A 434 -24.99 23.04 12.64
CA VAL A 434 -23.90 23.08 13.64
C VAL A 434 -24.06 24.27 14.58
N LYS A 435 -24.35 25.48 14.06
CA LYS A 435 -24.55 26.66 14.92
C LYS A 435 -25.75 26.49 15.85
N ALA A 436 -26.83 25.88 15.38
CA ALA A 436 -28.00 25.59 16.22
C ALA A 436 -27.67 24.60 17.35
N ILE A 437 -26.86 23.58 17.08
CA ILE A 437 -26.45 22.59 18.09
C ILE A 437 -25.47 23.20 19.10
N GLU A 438 -24.40 23.84 18.62
CA GLU A 438 -23.33 24.39 19.46
C GLU A 438 -23.86 25.51 20.37
N SER A 439 -24.84 26.30 19.92
CA SER A 439 -25.51 27.32 20.75
C SER A 439 -26.47 26.76 21.80
N ARG A 440 -26.98 25.54 21.64
CA ARG A 440 -27.78 24.84 22.66
C ARG A 440 -26.93 24.12 23.70
N GLY A 441 -25.67 23.82 23.36
CA GLY A 441 -24.71 23.11 24.21
C GLY A 441 -23.74 24.01 24.98
N SER A 442 -23.66 25.30 24.63
CA SER A 442 -23.12 26.39 25.46
C SER A 442 -24.16 26.87 26.46
#